data_AF-A0A7V8E805-F1
#
_entry.id   AF-A0A7V8E805-F1
#
_cell.length_a   1.000
_cell.length_b   1.000
_cell.length_c   1.000
_cell.angle_alpha   90.00
_cell.angle_beta   90.00
_cell.angle_gamma   90.00
#
_symmetry.space_group_name_H-M   'P 1'
#
loop_
_entity.id
_entity.type
_entity.pdbx_description
1 polymer ?
#
loop_
_entity_poly.entity_id
_entity_poly.type
_entity_poly.pdbx_seq_one_letter_code
_entity_poly.pdbx_strand_id
1 'polypeptide(L)'
;MRTSLVTVFLIAALVALAGVAGADPLGPPTGLSPANGEDVGDPRPVLGWEAVAGADGGYLVGWAVNGAPETEAQVAAGRTNFAIQLPLAENSHVEWRVRAVDGQGGPGEWSGVADFWSGRDVLPPAPASDLGALPEGTDVRLSWTASPSADLAGYRLYVRPEGGTYANPDALGLVTTTIVSALDPAVGHDFMLTAVDAAGNESAGVVASWIPGARVTLAGKPFTTIQDAIDVAQPGDVVELAAGTFLEGVTLRPGVSLHGAGPGLTVLDATGFAAAVTLEASDASEGSRSTVSNLTLKGGAAGVWGGVANARLENVVICRVNGAGVKTDGGVLELARVTIAHCQRDGVDTAASGLVVDALIFGNGGLGVNVREAGAVTVAHSDIYDNLLGGVAGASAGPGNVSVAAQFENEPENDYRVLAGDATVDAGDPASPFANEPSPNGGRVNIGAFGNTAWATATLSPAAGTAVSTSAGSSGDSSRANKYCVVATASFGSPDQTRVAALREMRDRVLNPLPSGALAVATYENAAAPVAREVGKSEVLRALMRDWIGGLR
;
A
#
# COMPACT_ATOMS: atom_id res chain seq x y z
N MET A 1 93.14 19.57 -26.92
CA MET A 1 92.42 20.20 -25.80
C MET A 1 91.00 20.45 -26.27
N ARG A 2 89.93 19.83 -25.80
CA ARG A 2 89.60 19.04 -24.61
C ARG A 2 88.62 17.94 -25.11
N THR A 3 88.75 16.66 -24.80
CA THR A 3 88.36 15.97 -23.54
C THR A 3 87.03 16.45 -22.93
N SER A 4 86.21 15.46 -22.58
CA SER A 4 84.99 15.55 -21.76
C SER A 4 83.73 16.11 -22.44
N LEU A 5 82.89 15.21 -22.96
CA LEU A 5 81.51 15.06 -22.46
C LEU A 5 80.75 13.87 -23.09
N VAL A 6 81.21 13.30 -24.21
CA VAL A 6 80.47 12.21 -24.88
C VAL A 6 80.77 10.81 -24.29
N THR A 7 81.83 10.68 -23.49
CA THR A 7 82.19 9.44 -22.77
C THR A 7 81.28 9.15 -21.56
N VAL A 8 80.38 10.06 -21.17
CA VAL A 8 79.43 9.84 -20.05
C VAL A 8 78.06 9.32 -20.52
N PHE A 9 77.68 9.52 -21.78
CA PHE A 9 76.41 8.97 -22.32
C PHE A 9 76.53 7.56 -22.90
N LEU A 10 77.76 7.09 -23.16
CA LEU A 10 78.02 5.75 -23.70
C LEU A 10 78.28 4.67 -22.61
N ILE A 11 78.23 5.04 -21.33
CA ILE A 11 78.33 4.08 -20.20
C ILE A 11 76.96 3.86 -19.53
N ALA A 12 76.00 4.79 -19.66
CA ALA A 12 74.61 4.56 -19.24
C ALA A 12 73.79 3.75 -20.26
N ALA A 13 74.19 3.73 -21.53
CA ALA A 13 73.54 2.94 -22.59
C ALA A 13 74.17 1.55 -22.81
N LEU A 14 75.30 1.24 -22.16
CA LEU A 14 75.98 -0.07 -22.26
C LEU A 14 75.86 -0.95 -21.00
N VAL A 15 75.12 -0.49 -19.98
CA VAL A 15 74.62 -1.34 -18.89
C VAL A 15 73.20 -1.86 -19.20
N ALA A 16 72.56 -1.38 -20.27
CA ALA A 16 71.25 -1.85 -20.72
C ALA A 16 71.30 -3.01 -21.73
N LEU A 17 72.48 -3.51 -22.11
CA LEU A 17 72.64 -4.54 -23.15
C LEU A 17 73.62 -5.66 -22.76
N ALA A 18 73.68 -6.00 -21.47
CA ALA A 18 74.31 -7.23 -20.98
C ALA A 18 73.36 -7.92 -20.00
N GLY A 19 72.55 -8.83 -20.53
CA GLY A 19 71.92 -9.92 -19.79
C GLY A 19 70.72 -9.56 -18.91
N VAL A 20 69.52 -9.64 -19.46
CA VAL A 20 68.52 -10.60 -18.97
C VAL A 20 67.85 -11.15 -20.23
N ALA A 21 68.26 -12.35 -20.66
CA ALA A 21 67.35 -13.20 -21.40
C ALA A 21 66.10 -13.27 -20.54
N GLY A 22 64.94 -12.84 -21.05
CA GLY A 22 63.68 -13.00 -20.32
C GLY A 22 63.60 -14.44 -19.88
N ALA A 23 63.76 -14.69 -18.58
CA ALA A 23 63.47 -15.98 -18.01
C ALA A 23 62.01 -16.28 -18.39
N ASP A 24 61.73 -17.50 -18.80
CA ASP A 24 60.34 -17.92 -19.01
C ASP A 24 59.52 -17.49 -17.78
N PRO A 25 58.36 -16.84 -17.96
CA PRO A 25 57.58 -16.35 -16.84
C PRO A 25 57.32 -17.49 -15.86
N LEU A 26 57.58 -17.24 -14.57
CA LEU A 26 57.38 -18.24 -13.53
C LEU A 26 55.94 -18.76 -13.58
N GLY A 27 55.79 -20.09 -13.57
CA GLY A 27 54.49 -20.74 -13.58
C GLY A 27 53.65 -20.39 -12.35
N PRO A 28 52.31 -20.52 -12.44
CA PRO A 28 51.43 -20.14 -11.35
C PRO A 28 51.63 -21.05 -10.12
N PRO A 29 51.58 -20.51 -8.89
CA PRO A 29 51.55 -21.32 -7.69
C PRO A 29 50.34 -22.27 -7.68
N THR A 30 50.52 -23.47 -7.12
CA THR A 30 49.48 -24.51 -6.99
C THR A 30 49.36 -24.99 -5.54
N GLY A 31 48.48 -25.95 -5.25
CA GLY A 31 48.27 -26.47 -3.89
C GLY A 31 47.72 -25.41 -2.92
N LEU A 32 46.80 -24.58 -3.41
CA LEU A 32 46.21 -23.49 -2.64
C LEU A 32 45.42 -24.02 -1.44
N SER A 33 45.65 -23.41 -0.28
CA SER A 33 44.95 -23.65 0.98
C SER A 33 44.65 -22.30 1.62
N PRO A 34 43.44 -22.03 2.13
CA PRO A 34 42.27 -22.92 2.20
C PRO A 34 41.74 -23.35 0.83
N ALA A 35 41.09 -24.52 0.77
CA ALA A 35 40.52 -25.05 -0.46
C ALA A 35 39.24 -24.29 -0.86
N ASN A 36 38.87 -24.34 -2.16
CA ASN A 36 37.69 -23.62 -2.66
C ASN A 36 36.41 -24.01 -1.90
N GLY A 37 35.73 -23.01 -1.35
CA GLY A 37 34.51 -23.13 -0.56
C GLY A 37 34.69 -23.64 0.87
N GLU A 38 35.92 -23.83 1.34
CA GLU A 38 36.22 -24.25 2.72
C GLU A 38 35.76 -23.18 3.73
N ASP A 39 35.32 -23.59 4.93
CA ASP A 39 35.14 -22.68 6.06
C ASP A 39 36.23 -22.95 7.09
N VAL A 40 37.14 -21.98 7.23
CA VAL A 40 38.30 -22.11 8.11
C VAL A 40 37.96 -21.77 9.56
N GLY A 41 36.86 -21.06 9.84
CA GLY A 41 36.47 -20.61 11.18
C GLY A 41 37.45 -19.67 11.90
N ASP A 42 38.68 -19.54 11.41
CA ASP A 42 39.70 -18.66 11.96
C ASP A 42 39.49 -17.22 11.46
N PRO A 43 39.35 -16.22 12.35
CA PRO A 43 39.26 -14.81 11.96
C PRO A 43 40.56 -14.29 11.36
N ARG A 44 41.70 -15.00 11.47
CA ARG A 44 42.98 -14.64 10.84
C ARG A 44 43.50 -15.80 9.99
N PRO A 45 42.82 -16.13 8.90
CA PRO A 45 43.15 -17.29 8.08
C PRO A 45 44.56 -17.16 7.49
N VAL A 46 45.22 -18.32 7.33
CA VAL A 46 46.53 -18.43 6.71
C VAL A 46 46.35 -18.99 5.30
N LEU A 47 46.73 -18.18 4.31
CA LEU A 47 46.78 -18.57 2.91
C LEU A 47 48.10 -19.31 2.66
N GLY A 48 48.06 -20.45 1.99
CA GLY A 48 49.20 -21.32 1.73
C GLY A 48 49.22 -21.81 0.29
N TRP A 49 50.42 -22.04 -0.25
CA TRP A 49 50.64 -22.54 -1.60
C TRP A 49 51.90 -23.42 -1.66
N GLU A 50 52.11 -24.11 -2.77
CA GLU A 50 53.33 -24.85 -3.03
C GLU A 50 54.45 -23.94 -3.57
N ALA A 51 55.70 -24.23 -3.20
CA ALA A 51 56.85 -23.45 -3.62
C ALA A 51 57.07 -23.54 -5.15
N VAL A 52 57.16 -22.39 -5.82
CA VAL A 52 57.51 -22.26 -7.23
C VAL A 52 59.03 -22.11 -7.37
N ALA A 53 59.66 -22.96 -8.18
CA ALA A 53 61.10 -22.87 -8.45
C ALA A 53 61.43 -21.56 -9.19
N GLY A 54 62.45 -20.83 -8.73
CA GLY A 54 62.85 -19.54 -9.29
C GLY A 54 62.12 -18.32 -8.71
N ALA A 55 61.25 -18.51 -7.71
CA ALA A 55 60.60 -17.43 -6.95
C ALA A 55 61.56 -16.72 -5.97
N ASP A 56 62.74 -16.31 -6.45
CA ASP A 56 63.81 -15.71 -5.64
C ASP A 56 63.46 -14.29 -5.14
N GLY A 57 62.46 -13.64 -5.75
CA GLY A 57 61.87 -12.38 -5.29
C GLY A 57 60.70 -12.57 -4.32
N GLY A 58 60.25 -13.80 -4.10
CA GLY A 58 59.12 -14.14 -3.23
C GLY A 58 57.79 -14.26 -3.97
N TYR A 59 56.70 -13.81 -3.35
CA TYR A 59 55.33 -13.95 -3.87
C TYR A 59 54.52 -12.67 -3.65
N LEU A 60 53.57 -12.42 -4.54
CA LEU A 60 52.54 -11.42 -4.35
C LEU A 60 51.20 -12.11 -4.16
N VAL A 61 50.53 -11.82 -3.04
CA VAL A 61 49.24 -12.38 -2.67
C VAL A 61 48.19 -11.30 -2.78
N GLY A 62 47.11 -11.56 -3.51
CA GLY A 62 45.95 -10.69 -3.65
C GLY A 62 44.71 -11.32 -3.04
N TRP A 63 43.91 -10.56 -2.29
CA TRP A 63 42.66 -11.03 -1.71
C TRP A 63 41.58 -9.93 -1.63
N ALA A 64 40.33 -10.33 -1.75
CA ALA A 64 39.14 -9.49 -1.61
C ALA A 64 38.20 -10.12 -0.57
N VAL A 65 37.52 -9.28 0.23
CA VAL A 65 36.58 -9.73 1.26
C VAL A 65 35.20 -9.21 0.93
N ASN A 66 34.19 -10.09 0.87
CA ASN A 66 32.78 -9.74 0.60
C ASN A 66 32.60 -8.85 -0.66
N GLY A 67 33.36 -9.14 -1.73
CA GLY A 67 33.31 -8.38 -2.98
C GLY A 67 33.94 -6.97 -2.92
N ALA A 68 34.66 -6.63 -1.84
CA ALA A 68 35.44 -5.39 -1.76
C ALA A 68 36.63 -5.41 -2.76
N PRO A 69 37.22 -4.24 -3.08
CA PRO A 69 38.41 -4.19 -3.94
C PRO A 69 39.56 -5.06 -3.42
N GLU A 70 40.27 -5.71 -4.34
CA GLU A 70 41.40 -6.58 -4.03
C GLU A 70 42.53 -5.79 -3.35
N THR A 71 43.04 -6.35 -2.26
CA THR A 71 44.22 -5.90 -1.53
C THR A 71 45.39 -6.82 -1.85
N GLU A 72 46.59 -6.27 -2.01
CA GLU A 72 47.80 -7.04 -2.32
C GLU A 72 48.88 -6.91 -1.23
N ALA A 73 49.64 -7.97 -1.00
CA ALA A 73 50.81 -7.98 -0.12
C ALA A 73 51.99 -8.76 -0.71
N GLN A 74 53.19 -8.23 -0.51
CA GLN A 74 54.45 -8.89 -0.86
C GLN A 74 54.91 -9.82 0.26
N VAL A 75 55.32 -11.03 -0.11
CA VAL A 75 55.77 -12.10 0.76
C VAL A 75 57.21 -12.46 0.40
N ALA A 76 58.11 -12.42 1.39
CA ALA A 76 59.53 -12.65 1.16
C ALA A 76 59.85 -14.07 0.63
N ALA A 77 60.93 -14.18 -0.14
CA ALA A 77 61.43 -15.45 -0.67
C ALA A 77 61.63 -16.52 0.42
N GLY A 78 61.36 -17.78 0.05
CA GLY A 78 61.43 -18.93 0.95
C GLY A 78 60.21 -19.12 1.86
N ARG A 79 59.19 -18.25 1.79
CA ARG A 79 57.90 -18.45 2.45
C ARG A 79 56.82 -18.87 1.46
N THR A 80 55.96 -19.78 1.89
CA THR A 80 54.84 -20.32 1.10
C THR A 80 53.50 -20.16 1.79
N ASN A 81 53.42 -19.17 2.70
CA ASN A 81 52.20 -18.84 3.41
C ASN A 81 52.13 -17.34 3.74
N PHE A 82 50.91 -16.85 3.94
CA PHE A 82 50.57 -15.49 4.30
C PHE A 82 49.38 -15.47 5.26
N ALA A 83 49.55 -14.86 6.44
CA ALA A 83 48.46 -14.70 7.40
C ALA A 83 47.80 -13.33 7.23
N ILE A 84 46.48 -13.31 7.03
CA ILE A 84 45.71 -12.06 7.01
C ILE A 84 45.74 -11.45 8.41
N GLN A 85 46.37 -10.28 8.54
CA GLN A 85 46.69 -9.68 9.85
C GLN A 85 45.46 -9.04 10.52
N LEU A 86 44.58 -8.45 9.71
CA LEU A 86 43.35 -7.86 10.21
C LEU A 86 42.33 -8.98 10.42
N PRO A 87 41.78 -9.13 11.64
CA PRO A 87 40.77 -10.14 11.89
C PRO A 87 39.56 -9.88 10.99
N LEU A 88 39.15 -10.90 10.25
CA LEU A 88 37.92 -10.92 9.48
C LEU A 88 36.73 -11.02 10.45
N ALA A 89 35.63 -10.36 10.09
CA ALA A 89 34.37 -10.55 10.78
C ALA A 89 33.84 -11.97 10.51
N GLU A 90 33.00 -12.48 11.40
CA GLU A 90 32.25 -13.72 11.12
C GLU A 90 31.45 -13.57 9.82
N ASN A 91 31.22 -14.70 9.15
CA ASN A 91 30.57 -14.79 7.86
C ASN A 91 31.23 -13.97 6.74
N SER A 92 32.56 -13.85 6.76
CA SER A 92 33.31 -13.21 5.67
C SER A 92 33.66 -14.22 4.57
N HIS A 93 33.25 -13.94 3.33
CA HIS A 93 33.68 -14.64 2.14
C HIS A 93 34.92 -13.97 1.56
N VAL A 94 35.97 -14.76 1.30
CA VAL A 94 37.26 -14.27 0.81
C VAL A 94 37.56 -14.92 -0.52
N GLU A 95 37.84 -14.11 -1.53
CA GLU A 95 38.38 -14.53 -2.83
C GLU A 95 39.86 -14.13 -2.88
N TRP A 96 40.77 -15.04 -3.26
CA TRP A 96 42.21 -14.80 -3.22
C TRP A 96 42.97 -15.51 -4.34
N ARG A 97 44.16 -14.99 -4.63
CA ARG A 97 45.11 -15.53 -5.61
C ARG A 97 46.54 -15.16 -5.25
N VAL A 98 47.51 -15.90 -5.81
CA VAL A 98 48.94 -15.66 -5.56
C VAL A 98 49.75 -15.84 -6.83
N ARG A 99 50.84 -15.07 -6.98
CA ARG A 99 51.82 -15.24 -8.06
C ARG A 99 53.25 -15.21 -7.53
N ALA A 100 54.15 -15.91 -8.21
CA ALA A 100 55.58 -15.88 -7.91
C ALA A 100 56.24 -14.61 -8.46
N VAL A 101 57.34 -14.17 -7.82
CA VAL A 101 58.15 -13.03 -8.25
C VAL A 101 59.60 -13.48 -8.39
N ASP A 102 60.23 -13.18 -9.53
CA ASP A 102 61.62 -13.55 -9.79
C ASP A 102 62.63 -12.67 -9.02
N GLY A 103 63.90 -13.07 -9.01
CA GLY A 103 64.97 -12.35 -8.31
C GLY A 103 65.28 -10.93 -8.84
N GLN A 104 64.67 -10.51 -9.95
CA GLN A 104 64.74 -9.16 -10.52
C GLN A 104 63.45 -8.34 -10.28
N GLY A 105 62.46 -8.91 -9.58
CA GLY A 105 61.17 -8.27 -9.31
C GLY A 105 60.12 -8.46 -10.41
N GLY A 106 60.38 -9.28 -11.42
CA GLY A 106 59.45 -9.64 -12.49
C GLY A 106 58.33 -10.55 -11.98
N PRO A 107 57.05 -10.18 -12.15
CA PRO A 107 55.93 -11.02 -11.72
C PRO A 107 55.67 -12.17 -12.70
N GLY A 108 55.47 -13.38 -12.17
CA GLY A 108 54.98 -14.54 -12.91
C GLY A 108 53.46 -14.55 -13.10
N GLU A 109 52.92 -15.69 -13.54
CA GLU A 109 51.48 -15.88 -13.73
C GLU A 109 50.74 -15.99 -12.38
N TRP A 110 49.52 -15.45 -12.34
CA TRP A 110 48.61 -15.64 -11.20
C TRP A 110 48.10 -17.07 -11.15
N SER A 111 47.94 -17.59 -9.94
CA SER A 111 47.12 -18.78 -9.70
C SER A 111 45.68 -18.56 -10.18
N GLY A 112 44.91 -19.65 -10.27
CA GLY A 112 43.45 -19.55 -10.25
C GLY A 112 42.96 -18.81 -9.01
N VAL A 113 41.78 -18.20 -9.10
CA VAL A 113 41.11 -17.59 -7.93
C VAL A 113 40.59 -18.73 -7.06
N ALA A 114 41.04 -18.75 -5.81
CA ALA A 114 40.51 -19.60 -4.76
C ALA A 114 39.58 -18.80 -3.85
N ASP A 115 38.65 -19.48 -3.18
CA ASP A 115 37.70 -18.83 -2.29
C ASP A 115 37.44 -19.64 -1.02
N PHE A 116 37.15 -18.96 0.09
CA PHE A 116 36.83 -19.62 1.36
C PHE A 116 35.98 -18.71 2.25
N TRP A 117 35.41 -19.27 3.32
CA TRP A 117 34.68 -18.54 4.36
C TRP A 117 35.48 -18.49 5.66
N SER A 118 35.39 -17.37 6.37
CA SER A 118 35.85 -17.23 7.74
C SER A 118 34.64 -17.20 8.67
N GLY A 119 34.36 -18.32 9.34
CA GLY A 119 33.29 -18.46 10.31
C GLY A 119 31.92 -18.32 9.67
N ARG A 120 31.60 -19.18 8.70
CA ARG A 120 30.34 -19.10 7.95
C ARG A 120 29.16 -19.30 8.89
N ASP A 121 28.23 -18.35 8.86
CA ASP A 121 27.00 -18.50 9.61
C ASP A 121 25.99 -19.34 8.80
N VAL A 122 25.67 -20.50 9.35
CA VAL A 122 24.75 -21.49 8.76
C VAL A 122 23.60 -21.83 9.70
N LEU A 123 23.53 -21.18 10.87
CA LEU A 123 22.53 -21.48 11.88
C LEU A 123 21.34 -20.53 11.70
N PRO A 124 20.17 -21.03 11.31
CA PRO A 124 19.01 -20.16 11.20
C PRO A 124 18.61 -19.54 12.53
N PRO A 125 17.94 -18.37 12.51
CA PRO A 125 17.39 -17.79 13.70
C PRO A 125 16.27 -18.66 14.28
N ALA A 126 15.95 -18.47 15.56
CA ALA A 126 14.75 -19.03 16.13
C ALA A 126 13.50 -18.46 15.41
N PRO A 127 12.42 -19.23 15.24
CA PRO A 127 11.20 -18.70 14.66
C PRO A 127 10.54 -17.65 15.57
N ALA A 128 9.67 -16.82 14.98
CA ALA A 128 8.69 -16.03 15.74
C ALA A 128 7.73 -16.95 16.51
N SER A 129 6.97 -16.39 17.46
CA SER A 129 5.89 -17.12 18.15
C SER A 129 4.56 -16.36 18.07
N ASP A 130 3.47 -17.03 18.44
CA ASP A 130 2.15 -16.42 18.60
C ASP A 130 1.63 -15.71 17.35
N LEU A 131 1.92 -16.25 16.16
CA LEU A 131 1.35 -15.73 14.93
C LEU A 131 -0.17 -15.88 14.96
N GLY A 132 -0.86 -14.75 14.99
CA GLY A 132 -2.32 -14.65 14.92
C GLY A 132 -2.75 -14.00 13.60
N ALA A 133 -3.89 -14.45 13.09
CA ALA A 133 -4.58 -13.87 11.95
C ALA A 133 -5.93 -13.31 12.38
N LEU A 134 -6.10 -11.99 12.31
CA LEU A 134 -7.34 -11.30 12.62
C LEU A 134 -7.99 -10.77 11.33
N PRO A 135 -9.16 -11.27 10.93
CA PRO A 135 -9.87 -10.79 9.75
C PRO A 135 -10.39 -9.35 9.93
N GLU A 136 -10.18 -8.51 8.91
CA GLU A 136 -10.60 -7.11 8.82
C GLU A 136 -11.26 -6.87 7.44
N GLY A 137 -12.40 -7.52 7.17
CA GLY A 137 -13.07 -7.45 5.86
C GLY A 137 -12.43 -8.40 4.83
N THR A 138 -11.89 -7.86 3.74
CA THR A 138 -11.06 -8.60 2.77
C THR A 138 -9.58 -8.67 3.16
N ASP A 139 -9.24 -7.98 4.24
CA ASP A 139 -7.86 -7.86 4.72
C ASP A 139 -7.70 -8.73 5.95
N VAL A 140 -6.47 -9.18 6.19
CA VAL A 140 -6.12 -9.95 7.39
C VAL A 140 -4.94 -9.27 8.06
N ARG A 141 -5.16 -8.79 9.29
CA ARG A 141 -4.09 -8.30 10.15
C ARG A 141 -3.37 -9.50 10.77
N LEU A 142 -2.09 -9.61 10.47
CA LEU A 142 -1.19 -10.56 11.11
C LEU A 142 -0.44 -9.87 12.24
N SER A 143 -0.29 -10.56 13.36
CA SER A 143 0.53 -10.12 14.50
C SER A 143 1.26 -11.30 15.12
N TRP A 144 2.49 -11.09 15.55
CA TRP A 144 3.32 -12.14 16.17
C TRP A 144 4.25 -11.57 17.23
N THR A 145 4.73 -12.44 18.10
CA THR A 145 5.85 -12.18 19.01
C THR A 145 7.16 -12.34 18.25
N ALA A 146 8.06 -11.36 18.38
CA ALA A 146 9.33 -11.35 17.67
C ALA A 146 10.23 -12.55 18.04
N SER A 147 11.04 -13.01 17.07
CA SER A 147 12.09 -14.00 17.33
C SER A 147 13.07 -13.49 18.39
N PRO A 148 13.53 -14.34 19.33
CA PRO A 148 14.51 -13.97 20.35
C PRO A 148 15.96 -13.94 19.83
N SER A 149 16.20 -14.32 18.56
CA SER A 149 17.54 -14.34 17.95
C SER A 149 18.15 -12.95 17.88
N ALA A 150 19.42 -12.83 18.28
CA ALA A 150 20.13 -11.54 18.35
C ALA A 150 20.59 -11.01 16.98
N ASP A 151 20.71 -11.89 16.01
CA ASP A 151 21.13 -11.68 14.62
C ASP A 151 19.95 -11.56 13.65
N LEU A 152 18.73 -11.46 14.16
CA LEU A 152 17.52 -11.28 13.36
C LEU A 152 17.63 -10.04 12.45
N ALA A 153 17.48 -10.25 11.14
CA ALA A 153 17.45 -9.19 10.14
C ALA A 153 16.02 -8.84 9.67
N GLY A 154 15.08 -9.78 9.74
CA GLY A 154 13.71 -9.54 9.32
C GLY A 154 12.85 -10.82 9.29
N TYR A 155 11.71 -10.73 8.62
CA TYR A 155 10.80 -11.86 8.43
C TYR A 155 10.47 -12.05 6.95
N ARG A 156 10.04 -13.26 6.58
CA ARG A 156 9.44 -13.55 5.28
C ARG A 156 8.05 -14.09 5.49
N LEU A 157 7.08 -13.50 4.78
CA LEU A 157 5.68 -13.90 4.83
C LEU A 157 5.30 -14.62 3.55
N TYR A 158 4.82 -15.85 3.70
CA TYR A 158 4.25 -16.64 2.62
C TYR A 158 2.74 -16.69 2.80
N VAL A 159 2.01 -16.36 1.74
CA VAL A 159 0.55 -16.41 1.70
C VAL A 159 0.11 -17.42 0.66
N ARG A 160 -0.85 -18.27 0.99
CA ARG A 160 -1.46 -19.19 0.02
C ARG A 160 -2.95 -19.38 0.28
N PRO A 161 -3.75 -19.67 -0.76
CA PRO A 161 -5.06 -20.28 -0.55
C PRO A 161 -4.92 -21.68 0.06
N GLU A 162 -5.95 -22.12 0.77
CA GLU A 162 -6.02 -23.43 1.43
C GLU A 162 -5.70 -24.56 0.43
N GLY A 163 -4.77 -25.44 0.82
CA GLY A 163 -4.29 -26.53 -0.04
C GLY A 163 -3.30 -26.11 -1.16
N GLY A 164 -2.96 -24.82 -1.26
CA GLY A 164 -1.95 -24.32 -2.20
C GLY A 164 -0.50 -24.61 -1.77
N THR A 165 0.46 -24.16 -2.59
CA THR A 165 1.90 -24.23 -2.27
C THR A 165 2.43 -22.87 -1.83
N TYR A 166 3.26 -22.84 -0.78
CA TYR A 166 3.98 -21.62 -0.41
C TYR A 166 5.05 -21.28 -1.45
N ALA A 167 4.98 -20.07 -2.01
CA ALA A 167 5.94 -19.54 -2.98
C ALA A 167 6.02 -18.01 -2.86
N ASN A 168 7.10 -17.40 -3.37
CA ASN A 168 7.27 -15.95 -3.50
C ASN A 168 6.96 -15.15 -2.22
N PRO A 169 7.76 -15.31 -1.15
CA PRO A 169 7.49 -14.61 0.11
C PRO A 169 7.70 -13.11 -0.01
N ASP A 170 6.90 -12.35 0.72
CA ASP A 170 7.14 -10.94 0.97
C ASP A 170 8.22 -10.79 2.04
N ALA A 171 9.27 -10.03 1.73
CA ALA A 171 10.31 -9.70 2.69
C ALA A 171 9.82 -8.55 3.59
N LEU A 172 9.67 -8.87 4.87
CA LEU A 172 9.32 -7.93 5.92
C LEU A 172 10.60 -7.53 6.69
N GLY A 173 10.68 -6.27 7.09
CA GLY A 173 11.73 -5.81 8.01
C GLY A 173 11.51 -6.28 9.43
N LEU A 174 12.11 -5.58 10.40
CA LEU A 174 11.91 -5.81 11.83
C LEU A 174 10.56 -5.26 12.31
N VAL A 175 9.47 -5.90 11.87
CA VAL A 175 8.09 -5.62 12.27
C VAL A 175 7.49 -6.81 13.02
N THR A 176 6.46 -6.55 13.82
CA THR A 176 5.69 -7.58 14.54
C THR A 176 4.22 -7.64 14.12
N THR A 177 3.85 -6.86 13.10
CA THR A 177 2.53 -6.85 12.52
C THR A 177 2.61 -6.45 11.04
N THR A 178 1.70 -6.99 10.24
CA THR A 178 1.47 -6.58 8.85
C THR A 178 0.01 -6.79 8.49
N ILE A 179 -0.44 -6.20 7.39
CA ILE A 179 -1.78 -6.41 6.83
C ILE A 179 -1.60 -7.08 5.47
N VAL A 180 -2.32 -8.19 5.27
CA VAL A 180 -2.46 -8.83 3.96
C VAL A 180 -3.80 -8.41 3.39
N SER A 181 -3.78 -7.59 2.34
CA SER A 181 -5.00 -7.00 1.78
C SER A 181 -5.52 -7.76 0.56
N ALA A 182 -6.78 -7.50 0.22
CA ALA A 182 -7.43 -7.98 -0.99
C ALA A 182 -7.42 -9.52 -1.13
N LEU A 183 -7.55 -10.24 -0.01
CA LEU A 183 -7.75 -11.68 -0.03
C LEU A 183 -9.18 -12.00 -0.44
N ASP A 184 -9.34 -13.09 -1.20
CA ASP A 184 -10.67 -13.59 -1.55
C ASP A 184 -11.37 -14.11 -0.28
N PRO A 185 -12.47 -13.47 0.17
CA PRO A 185 -13.19 -13.88 1.37
C PRO A 185 -14.02 -15.16 1.18
N ALA A 186 -14.02 -15.78 0.00
CA ALA A 186 -14.63 -17.08 -0.25
C ALA A 186 -13.66 -18.26 -0.07
N VAL A 187 -12.35 -18.02 0.09
CA VAL A 187 -11.31 -19.06 0.10
C VAL A 187 -10.50 -18.96 1.39
N GLY A 188 -10.28 -20.10 2.08
CA GLY A 188 -9.36 -20.17 3.22
C GLY A 188 -7.95 -19.75 2.80
N HIS A 189 -7.23 -19.05 3.66
CA HIS A 189 -5.82 -18.70 3.43
C HIS A 189 -4.95 -19.17 4.59
N ASP A 190 -3.78 -19.70 4.26
CA ASP A 190 -2.72 -19.98 5.23
C ASP A 190 -1.60 -18.94 5.09
N PHE A 191 -1.12 -18.48 6.23
CA PHE A 191 -0.01 -17.56 6.38
C PHE A 191 1.13 -18.28 7.07
N MET A 192 2.29 -18.37 6.42
CA MET A 192 3.51 -18.89 7.05
C MET A 192 4.52 -17.76 7.20
N LEU A 193 5.02 -17.57 8.41
CA LEU A 193 6.03 -16.58 8.73
C LEU A 193 7.33 -17.28 9.13
N THR A 194 8.44 -16.90 8.50
CA THR A 194 9.80 -17.33 8.84
C THR A 194 10.62 -16.13 9.30
N ALA A 195 11.56 -16.34 10.21
CA ALA A 195 12.57 -15.36 10.59
C ALA A 195 13.82 -15.53 9.71
N VAL A 196 14.47 -14.42 9.38
CA VAL A 196 15.70 -14.38 8.57
C VAL A 196 16.78 -13.64 9.33
N ASP A 197 17.99 -14.21 9.42
CA ASP A 197 19.14 -13.57 10.04
C ASP A 197 19.93 -12.68 9.04
N ALA A 198 20.99 -12.04 9.53
CA ALA A 198 21.87 -11.20 8.72
C ALA A 198 22.70 -11.97 7.68
N ALA A 199 22.88 -13.29 7.85
CA ALA A 199 23.56 -14.17 6.92
C ALA A 199 22.62 -14.72 5.81
N GLY A 200 21.32 -14.53 5.98
CA GLY A 200 20.27 -14.97 5.05
C GLY A 200 19.71 -16.36 5.35
N ASN A 201 20.04 -16.97 6.50
CA ASN A 201 19.46 -18.25 6.89
C ASN A 201 18.02 -18.05 7.37
N GLU A 202 17.15 -19.01 7.02
CA GLU A 202 15.71 -18.96 7.32
C GLU A 202 15.31 -19.96 8.39
N SER A 203 14.57 -19.49 9.39
CA SER A 203 14.02 -20.35 10.44
C SER A 203 12.98 -21.34 9.90
N ALA A 204 12.58 -22.29 10.75
CA ALA A 204 11.31 -22.99 10.56
C ALA A 204 10.15 -21.97 10.50
N GLY A 205 9.11 -22.27 9.72
CA GLY A 205 7.93 -21.41 9.61
C GLY A 205 6.94 -21.63 10.76
N VAL A 206 6.31 -20.55 11.22
CA VAL A 206 5.09 -20.60 12.04
C VAL A 206 3.88 -20.29 11.17
N VAL A 207 2.79 -21.03 11.36
CA VAL A 207 1.60 -20.96 10.50
C VAL A 207 0.41 -20.46 11.29
N ALA A 208 -0.34 -19.54 10.68
CA ALA A 208 -1.70 -19.18 11.07
C ALA A 208 -2.63 -19.36 9.86
N SER A 209 -3.89 -19.70 10.11
CA SER A 209 -4.88 -19.86 9.06
C SER A 209 -6.04 -18.91 9.28
N TRP A 210 -6.55 -18.36 8.19
CA TRP A 210 -7.85 -17.71 8.14
C TRP A 210 -8.80 -18.59 7.33
N ILE A 211 -9.83 -19.09 8.00
CA ILE A 211 -10.92 -19.80 7.34
C ILE A 211 -12.08 -18.81 7.24
N PRO A 212 -12.51 -18.41 6.02
CA PRO A 212 -13.67 -17.55 5.89
C PRO A 212 -14.89 -18.26 6.47
N GLY A 213 -15.58 -17.53 7.35
CA GLY A 213 -16.89 -17.95 7.84
C GLY A 213 -17.90 -18.04 6.70
N ALA A 214 -19.08 -18.59 7.00
CA ALA A 214 -20.16 -18.60 6.02
C ALA A 214 -20.53 -17.16 5.60
N ARG A 215 -20.58 -16.93 4.29
CA ARG A 215 -20.77 -15.59 3.71
C ARG A 215 -22.20 -15.08 3.84
N VAL A 216 -23.16 -15.99 3.95
CA VAL A 216 -24.57 -15.69 4.22
C VAL A 216 -24.97 -16.53 5.43
N THR A 217 -25.48 -15.89 6.46
CA THR A 217 -25.99 -16.61 7.63
C THR A 217 -27.35 -16.09 8.07
N LEU A 218 -28.15 -16.99 8.64
CA LEU A 218 -29.38 -16.66 9.33
C LEU A 218 -29.38 -17.39 10.67
N ALA A 219 -29.42 -16.63 11.77
CA ALA A 219 -29.29 -17.16 13.14
C ALA A 219 -28.07 -18.11 13.30
N GLY A 220 -26.94 -17.75 12.69
CA GLY A 220 -25.69 -18.53 12.71
C GLY A 220 -25.67 -19.77 11.80
N LYS A 221 -26.77 -20.07 11.08
CA LYS A 221 -26.81 -21.17 10.10
C LYS A 221 -26.32 -20.67 8.74
N PRO A 222 -25.44 -21.41 8.05
CA PRO A 222 -24.89 -21.01 6.77
C PRO A 222 -25.85 -21.28 5.60
N PHE A 223 -25.82 -20.41 4.58
CA PHE A 223 -26.58 -20.55 3.33
C PHE A 223 -25.69 -20.31 2.11
N THR A 224 -26.07 -20.90 0.96
CA THR A 224 -25.34 -20.78 -0.31
C THR A 224 -25.64 -19.47 -1.04
N THR A 225 -26.89 -19.02 -1.01
CA THR A 225 -27.36 -17.78 -1.63
C THR A 225 -28.09 -16.92 -0.60
N ILE A 226 -28.24 -15.63 -0.90
CA ILE A 226 -28.97 -14.73 -0.02
C ILE A 226 -30.46 -15.09 -0.06
N GLN A 227 -31.00 -15.41 -1.25
CA GLN A 227 -32.40 -15.80 -1.40
C GLN A 227 -32.74 -17.09 -0.64
N ASP A 228 -31.85 -18.10 -0.62
CA ASP A 228 -32.10 -19.33 0.17
C ASP A 228 -32.28 -19.03 1.67
N ALA A 229 -31.51 -18.07 2.20
CA ALA A 229 -31.64 -17.64 3.59
C ALA A 229 -32.96 -16.89 3.82
N ILE A 230 -33.31 -15.97 2.92
CA ILE A 230 -34.57 -15.21 2.98
C ILE A 230 -35.78 -16.15 2.86
N ASP A 231 -35.69 -17.21 2.06
CA ASP A 231 -36.81 -18.12 1.81
C ASP A 231 -37.25 -18.92 3.03
N VAL A 232 -36.35 -19.14 3.99
CA VAL A 232 -36.65 -19.81 5.26
C VAL A 232 -36.84 -18.83 6.43
N ALA A 233 -36.45 -17.57 6.26
CA ALA A 233 -36.54 -16.53 7.28
C ALA A 233 -37.99 -16.20 7.65
N GLN A 234 -38.19 -15.83 8.91
CA GLN A 234 -39.46 -15.39 9.49
C GLN A 234 -39.45 -13.88 9.77
N PRO A 235 -40.61 -13.21 9.89
CA PRO A 235 -40.65 -11.81 10.27
C PRO A 235 -39.86 -11.54 11.57
N GLY A 236 -38.96 -10.58 11.55
CA GLY A 236 -38.02 -10.26 12.62
C GLY A 236 -36.63 -10.89 12.47
N ASP A 237 -36.46 -11.86 11.56
CA ASP A 237 -35.16 -12.44 11.25
C ASP A 237 -34.27 -11.45 10.48
N VAL A 238 -32.96 -11.56 10.72
CA VAL A 238 -31.91 -10.81 10.01
C VAL A 238 -31.02 -11.80 9.27
N VAL A 239 -30.91 -11.62 7.95
CA VAL A 239 -29.93 -12.31 7.11
C VAL A 239 -28.63 -11.49 7.14
N GLU A 240 -27.59 -12.09 7.69
CA GLU A 240 -26.27 -11.49 7.89
C GLU A 240 -25.35 -11.85 6.72
N LEU A 241 -24.71 -10.84 6.12
CA LEU A 241 -23.80 -10.98 5.00
C LEU A 241 -22.38 -10.59 5.43
N ALA A 242 -21.42 -11.47 5.15
CA ALA A 242 -20.02 -11.16 5.30
C ALA A 242 -19.52 -10.15 4.25
N ALA A 243 -18.29 -9.68 4.40
CA ALA A 243 -17.62 -8.90 3.37
C ALA A 243 -17.48 -9.70 2.05
N GLY A 244 -17.50 -8.99 0.93
CA GLY A 244 -17.38 -9.51 -0.41
C GLY A 244 -18.54 -9.14 -1.32
N THR A 245 -18.44 -9.56 -2.59
CA THR A 245 -19.43 -9.28 -3.63
C THR A 245 -20.36 -10.47 -3.85
N PHE A 246 -21.66 -10.20 -3.93
CA PHE A 246 -22.73 -11.16 -4.18
C PHE A 246 -23.44 -10.75 -5.47
N LEU A 247 -23.38 -11.60 -6.51
CA LEU A 247 -24.07 -11.35 -7.78
C LEU A 247 -25.49 -11.92 -7.70
N GLU A 248 -26.43 -11.12 -7.20
CA GLU A 248 -27.80 -11.55 -6.93
C GLU A 248 -28.75 -10.33 -6.89
N GLY A 249 -30.00 -10.54 -7.27
CA GLY A 249 -31.10 -9.65 -6.94
C GLY A 249 -32.06 -10.38 -6.04
N VAL A 250 -32.35 -9.83 -4.85
CA VAL A 250 -33.09 -10.54 -3.80
C VAL A 250 -34.49 -9.99 -3.61
N THR A 251 -35.40 -10.82 -3.13
CA THR A 251 -36.77 -10.42 -2.74
C THR A 251 -36.96 -10.65 -1.24
N LEU A 252 -37.01 -9.57 -0.46
CA LEU A 252 -37.23 -9.62 0.99
C LEU A 252 -38.71 -9.85 1.30
N ARG A 253 -38.95 -10.83 2.18
CA ARG A 253 -40.25 -11.07 2.81
C ARG A 253 -40.57 -9.95 3.81
N PRO A 254 -41.86 -9.68 4.09
CA PRO A 254 -42.25 -8.68 5.07
C PRO A 254 -41.62 -8.97 6.45
N GLY A 255 -40.97 -7.96 7.02
CA GLY A 255 -40.32 -8.04 8.34
C GLY A 255 -38.98 -8.78 8.36
N VAL A 256 -38.51 -9.36 7.25
CA VAL A 256 -37.16 -9.92 7.14
C VAL A 256 -36.18 -8.81 6.78
N SER A 257 -35.05 -8.74 7.48
CA SER A 257 -34.02 -7.72 7.27
C SER A 257 -32.74 -8.29 6.68
N LEU A 258 -31.98 -7.45 5.99
CA LEU A 258 -30.68 -7.75 5.40
C LEU A 258 -29.62 -6.84 6.01
N HIS A 259 -28.54 -7.43 6.52
CA HIS A 259 -27.44 -6.71 7.15
C HIS A 259 -26.11 -7.14 6.54
N GLY A 260 -25.30 -6.18 6.12
CA GLY A 260 -23.95 -6.43 5.63
C GLY A 260 -22.86 -6.10 6.65
N ALA A 261 -21.64 -6.52 6.35
CA ALA A 261 -20.47 -6.27 7.18
C ALA A 261 -20.03 -4.80 7.17
N GLY A 262 -20.55 -3.97 6.26
CA GLY A 262 -20.23 -2.56 6.14
C GLY A 262 -20.50 -2.03 4.73
N PRO A 263 -20.85 -0.73 4.57
CA PRO A 263 -21.16 -0.13 3.27
C PRO A 263 -20.01 -0.27 2.26
N GLY A 264 -18.75 -0.22 2.69
CA GLY A 264 -17.59 -0.43 1.84
C GLY A 264 -17.08 -1.88 1.74
N LEU A 265 -17.74 -2.83 2.41
CA LEU A 265 -17.25 -4.21 2.55
C LEU A 265 -18.16 -5.26 1.90
N THR A 266 -19.48 -5.10 2.04
CA THR A 266 -20.47 -6.01 1.45
C THR A 266 -21.09 -5.36 0.23
N VAL A 267 -21.00 -6.01 -0.94
CA VAL A 267 -21.57 -5.51 -2.20
C VAL A 267 -22.60 -6.50 -2.73
N LEU A 268 -23.85 -6.07 -2.86
CA LEU A 268 -24.87 -6.77 -3.63
C LEU A 268 -24.89 -6.18 -5.05
N ASP A 269 -24.29 -6.91 -5.99
CA ASP A 269 -24.27 -6.56 -7.42
C ASP A 269 -25.46 -7.23 -8.11
N ALA A 270 -26.41 -6.41 -8.53
CA ALA A 270 -27.64 -6.81 -9.19
C ALA A 270 -27.58 -6.61 -10.71
N THR A 271 -26.38 -6.57 -11.31
CA THR A 271 -26.23 -6.49 -12.76
C THR A 271 -26.99 -7.62 -13.45
N GLY A 272 -27.95 -7.25 -14.31
CA GLY A 272 -28.83 -8.19 -15.00
C GLY A 272 -30.15 -8.50 -14.28
N PHE A 273 -30.38 -7.96 -13.07
CA PHE A 273 -31.60 -8.14 -12.29
C PHE A 273 -32.53 -6.92 -12.33
N ALA A 274 -33.80 -7.11 -11.97
CA ALA A 274 -34.80 -6.04 -11.95
C ALA A 274 -34.56 -5.03 -10.82
N ALA A 275 -34.03 -5.47 -9.69
CA ALA A 275 -33.56 -4.63 -8.60
C ALA A 275 -32.51 -5.37 -7.78
N ALA A 276 -31.68 -4.65 -7.02
CA ALA A 276 -30.81 -5.28 -6.03
C ALA A 276 -31.63 -5.83 -4.87
N VAL A 277 -32.56 -5.04 -4.35
CA VAL A 277 -33.54 -5.48 -3.35
C VAL A 277 -34.96 -5.17 -3.83
N THR A 278 -35.79 -6.20 -3.92
CA THR A 278 -37.25 -6.07 -4.06
C THR A 278 -37.88 -6.33 -2.69
N LEU A 279 -38.83 -5.49 -2.28
CA LEU A 279 -39.58 -5.68 -1.05
C LEU A 279 -40.97 -6.22 -1.37
N GLU A 280 -41.36 -7.32 -0.71
CA GLU A 280 -42.73 -7.78 -0.74
C GLU A 280 -43.65 -6.83 0.05
N ALA A 281 -44.90 -6.70 -0.41
CA ALA A 281 -45.87 -5.82 0.23
C ALA A 281 -46.09 -6.21 1.70
N SER A 282 -45.97 -5.23 2.59
CA SER A 282 -46.20 -5.36 4.02
C SER A 282 -47.46 -4.61 4.47
N ASP A 283 -48.06 -5.04 5.58
CA ASP A 283 -49.05 -4.22 6.27
C ASP A 283 -48.37 -3.04 6.97
N ALA A 284 -49.16 -2.07 7.43
CA ALA A 284 -48.66 -0.86 8.09
C ALA A 284 -48.05 -1.10 9.49
N SER A 285 -47.89 -2.36 9.93
CA SER A 285 -47.36 -2.65 11.26
C SER A 285 -45.82 -2.59 11.28
N GLU A 286 -45.27 -2.14 12.41
CA GLU A 286 -43.82 -1.98 12.60
C GLU A 286 -43.08 -3.32 12.50
N GLY A 287 -43.72 -4.43 12.89
CA GLY A 287 -43.17 -5.79 12.77
C GLY A 287 -43.08 -6.33 11.33
N SER A 288 -43.73 -5.67 10.37
CA SER A 288 -43.66 -6.03 8.95
C SER A 288 -42.66 -5.19 8.15
N ARG A 289 -41.93 -4.28 8.81
CA ARG A 289 -40.95 -3.40 8.16
C ARG A 289 -39.62 -4.14 7.96
N SER A 290 -39.19 -4.24 6.70
CA SER A 290 -37.87 -4.78 6.36
C SER A 290 -36.80 -3.69 6.45
N THR A 291 -35.65 -4.04 7.01
CA THR A 291 -34.48 -3.15 7.07
C THR A 291 -33.37 -3.67 6.17
N VAL A 292 -32.75 -2.77 5.39
CA VAL A 292 -31.53 -3.05 4.61
C VAL A 292 -30.42 -2.18 5.19
N SER A 293 -29.32 -2.77 5.63
CA SER A 293 -28.30 -2.00 6.35
C SER A 293 -26.86 -2.46 6.17
N ASN A 294 -25.91 -1.52 6.24
CA ASN A 294 -24.46 -1.77 6.19
C ASN A 294 -23.97 -2.51 4.93
N LEU A 295 -24.45 -2.14 3.74
CA LEU A 295 -23.97 -2.70 2.48
C LEU A 295 -24.06 -1.71 1.31
N THR A 296 -23.42 -2.07 0.19
CA THR A 296 -23.60 -1.42 -1.11
C THR A 296 -24.58 -2.22 -1.98
N LEU A 297 -25.52 -1.51 -2.61
CA LEU A 297 -26.38 -1.99 -3.69
C LEU A 297 -25.89 -1.39 -5.01
N LYS A 298 -25.56 -2.23 -5.99
CA LYS A 298 -25.05 -1.77 -7.28
C LYS A 298 -25.68 -2.55 -8.42
N GLY A 299 -25.77 -1.95 -9.59
CA GLY A 299 -26.31 -2.61 -10.78
C GLY A 299 -27.81 -2.83 -10.66
N GLY A 300 -28.41 -3.47 -11.66
CA GLY A 300 -29.85 -3.71 -11.73
C GLY A 300 -30.66 -2.51 -12.23
N ALA A 301 -31.95 -2.73 -12.51
CA ALA A 301 -32.85 -1.69 -13.00
C ALA A 301 -33.38 -0.75 -11.91
N ALA A 302 -33.19 -1.09 -10.63
CA ALA A 302 -33.36 -0.22 -9.47
C ALA A 302 -32.41 -0.68 -8.35
N GLY A 303 -32.03 0.21 -7.43
CA GLY A 303 -31.33 -0.22 -6.21
C GLY A 303 -32.31 -0.95 -5.29
N VAL A 304 -33.36 -0.25 -4.87
CA VAL A 304 -34.48 -0.82 -4.12
C VAL A 304 -35.78 -0.59 -4.86
N TRP A 305 -36.55 -1.67 -5.06
CA TRP A 305 -37.93 -1.62 -5.49
C TRP A 305 -38.84 -1.99 -4.31
N GLY A 306 -39.48 -0.98 -3.69
CA GLY A 306 -40.33 -1.18 -2.53
C GLY A 306 -41.82 -1.37 -2.81
N GLY A 307 -42.33 -0.94 -3.97
CA GLY A 307 -43.77 -0.99 -4.25
C GLY A 307 -44.54 -0.26 -3.15
N VAL A 308 -45.50 -0.91 -2.50
CA VAL A 308 -46.25 -0.35 -1.36
C VAL A 308 -45.73 -0.80 0.02
N ALA A 309 -44.56 -1.43 0.07
CA ALA A 309 -43.97 -1.96 1.29
C ALA A 309 -43.37 -0.87 2.19
N ASN A 310 -43.32 -1.15 3.48
CA ASN A 310 -42.59 -0.36 4.46
C ASN A 310 -41.12 -0.76 4.51
N ALA A 311 -40.22 0.22 4.35
CA ALA A 311 -38.80 0.00 4.22
C ALA A 311 -37.98 0.97 5.07
N ARG A 312 -36.91 0.45 5.68
CA ARG A 312 -35.85 1.26 6.27
C ARG A 312 -34.51 0.92 5.63
N LEU A 313 -33.78 1.94 5.19
CA LEU A 313 -32.40 1.80 4.75
C LEU A 313 -31.50 2.57 5.70
N GLU A 314 -30.47 1.90 6.21
CA GLU A 314 -29.48 2.48 7.12
C GLU A 314 -28.06 2.16 6.71
N ASN A 315 -27.21 3.17 6.55
CA ASN A 315 -25.81 2.92 6.24
C ASN A 315 -25.63 2.14 4.93
N VAL A 316 -26.41 2.53 3.91
CA VAL A 316 -26.47 1.88 2.60
C VAL A 316 -25.92 2.80 1.53
N VAL A 317 -25.03 2.28 0.70
CA VAL A 317 -24.66 2.91 -0.58
C VAL A 317 -25.54 2.32 -1.67
N ILE A 318 -26.13 3.16 -2.51
CA ILE A 318 -26.80 2.75 -3.75
C ILE A 318 -26.10 3.46 -4.90
N CYS A 319 -25.48 2.71 -5.81
CA CYS A 319 -24.74 3.32 -6.89
C CYS A 319 -24.84 2.61 -8.23
N ARG A 320 -24.73 3.39 -9.31
CA ARG A 320 -24.64 2.88 -10.69
C ARG A 320 -25.75 1.90 -11.07
N VAL A 321 -26.97 2.19 -10.66
CA VAL A 321 -28.16 1.43 -11.07
C VAL A 321 -28.72 2.01 -12.37
N ASN A 322 -29.33 1.16 -13.20
CA ASN A 322 -29.88 1.55 -14.50
C ASN A 322 -31.24 2.29 -14.41
N GLY A 323 -31.77 2.48 -13.20
CA GLY A 323 -32.99 3.22 -12.96
C GLY A 323 -32.87 4.14 -11.77
N ALA A 324 -33.91 4.16 -10.93
CA ALA A 324 -33.89 4.95 -9.71
C ALA A 324 -33.11 4.22 -8.60
N GLY A 325 -32.43 4.96 -7.73
CA GLY A 325 -31.76 4.39 -6.56
C GLY A 325 -32.76 3.68 -5.66
N VAL A 326 -33.80 4.39 -5.24
CA VAL A 326 -34.95 3.84 -4.51
C VAL A 326 -36.23 4.17 -5.26
N LYS A 327 -37.09 3.16 -5.48
CA LYS A 327 -38.40 3.33 -6.08
C LYS A 327 -39.51 2.73 -5.22
N THR A 328 -40.49 3.54 -4.84
CA THR A 328 -41.68 3.10 -4.09
C THR A 328 -42.96 3.72 -4.65
N ASP A 329 -44.06 2.98 -4.59
CA ASP A 329 -45.40 3.34 -5.04
C ASP A 329 -46.37 3.67 -3.89
N GLY A 330 -45.93 3.56 -2.64
CA GLY A 330 -46.68 3.89 -1.43
C GLY A 330 -45.96 3.38 -0.18
N GLY A 331 -46.67 3.29 0.94
CA GLY A 331 -46.13 2.77 2.21
C GLY A 331 -45.34 3.82 3.01
N VAL A 332 -44.36 3.35 3.79
CA VAL A 332 -43.46 4.17 4.59
C VAL A 332 -42.01 3.92 4.20
N LEU A 333 -41.28 4.97 3.86
CA LEU A 333 -39.87 4.93 3.50
C LEU A 333 -39.04 5.77 4.49
N GLU A 334 -38.12 5.11 5.17
CA GLU A 334 -37.14 5.76 6.04
C GLU A 334 -35.73 5.53 5.49
N LEU A 335 -35.09 6.62 5.07
CA LEU A 335 -33.69 6.62 4.63
C LEU A 335 -32.87 7.37 5.67
N ALA A 336 -31.95 6.69 6.33
CA ALA A 336 -31.06 7.29 7.33
C ALA A 336 -29.61 6.95 7.02
N ARG A 337 -28.75 7.96 6.87
CA ARG A 337 -27.32 7.74 6.55
C ARG A 337 -27.17 6.87 5.31
N VAL A 338 -27.69 7.35 4.18
CA VAL A 338 -27.59 6.65 2.89
C VAL A 338 -26.77 7.49 1.92
N THR A 339 -26.03 6.83 1.03
CA THR A 339 -25.40 7.50 -0.11
C THR A 339 -26.04 6.98 -1.39
N ILE A 340 -26.65 7.85 -2.20
CA ILE A 340 -27.27 7.47 -3.47
C ILE A 340 -26.60 8.25 -4.60
N ALA A 341 -25.81 7.55 -5.39
CA ALA A 341 -24.90 8.17 -6.34
C ALA A 341 -24.98 7.55 -7.74
N HIS A 342 -24.87 8.37 -8.78
CA HIS A 342 -24.68 7.90 -10.17
C HIS A 342 -25.76 6.92 -10.67
N CYS A 343 -27.00 7.06 -10.20
CA CYS A 343 -28.15 6.32 -10.75
C CYS A 343 -28.57 6.95 -12.08
N GLN A 344 -29.06 6.15 -13.04
CA GLN A 344 -29.46 6.69 -14.35
C GLN A 344 -30.76 7.52 -14.32
N ARG A 345 -31.59 7.37 -13.28
CA ARG A 345 -32.81 8.17 -13.07
C ARG A 345 -32.74 8.90 -11.72
N ASP A 346 -33.87 9.12 -11.06
CA ASP A 346 -33.93 9.81 -9.78
C ASP A 346 -33.14 9.03 -8.71
N GLY A 347 -32.50 9.73 -7.77
CA GLY A 347 -31.92 9.07 -6.60
C GLY A 347 -33.01 8.33 -5.80
N VAL A 348 -34.10 9.05 -5.50
CA VAL A 348 -35.31 8.52 -4.86
C VAL A 348 -36.54 8.93 -5.66
N ASP A 349 -37.35 7.98 -6.14
CA ASP A 349 -38.68 8.19 -6.73
C ASP A 349 -39.73 7.50 -5.86
N THR A 350 -40.53 8.28 -5.13
CA THR A 350 -41.40 7.75 -4.08
C THR A 350 -42.80 8.35 -4.11
N ALA A 351 -43.80 7.49 -3.92
CA ALA A 351 -45.13 7.90 -3.44
C ALA A 351 -45.38 7.48 -1.98
N ALA A 352 -44.36 6.95 -1.30
CA ALA A 352 -44.42 6.64 0.13
C ALA A 352 -44.38 7.92 0.97
N SER A 353 -44.86 7.80 2.21
CA SER A 353 -44.60 8.78 3.27
C SER A 353 -43.28 8.47 3.99
N GLY A 354 -42.67 9.45 4.67
CA GLY A 354 -41.56 9.17 5.58
C GLY A 354 -40.49 10.26 5.68
N LEU A 355 -39.24 9.83 5.91
CA LEU A 355 -38.11 10.70 6.25
C LEU A 355 -36.87 10.28 5.47
N VAL A 356 -36.19 11.28 4.91
CA VAL A 356 -34.82 11.18 4.40
C VAL A 356 -33.95 12.04 5.29
N VAL A 357 -33.01 11.43 6.00
CA VAL A 357 -32.14 12.10 6.97
C VAL A 357 -30.70 11.63 6.82
N ASP A 358 -29.74 12.54 7.01
CA ASP A 358 -28.30 12.27 6.90
C ASP A 358 -27.92 11.64 5.56
N ALA A 359 -28.65 11.98 4.49
CA ALA A 359 -28.45 11.38 3.18
C ALA A 359 -27.48 12.20 2.32
N LEU A 360 -26.66 11.50 1.55
CA LEU A 360 -25.77 12.08 0.53
C LEU A 360 -26.27 11.63 -0.86
N ILE A 361 -26.91 12.52 -1.62
CA ILE A 361 -27.58 12.14 -2.89
C ILE A 361 -27.09 13.02 -4.03
N PHE A 362 -26.32 12.43 -4.95
CA PHE A 362 -25.64 13.22 -5.98
C PHE A 362 -25.40 12.48 -7.30
N GLY A 363 -25.11 13.24 -8.36
CA GLY A 363 -24.69 12.66 -9.64
C GLY A 363 -25.75 11.80 -10.34
N ASN A 364 -27.03 11.86 -9.92
CA ASN A 364 -28.08 11.05 -10.51
C ASN A 364 -28.61 11.69 -11.80
N GLY A 365 -29.00 10.86 -12.77
CA GLY A 365 -29.53 11.29 -14.07
C GLY A 365 -30.93 11.91 -14.01
N GLY A 366 -31.60 11.81 -12.85
CA GLY A 366 -32.88 12.43 -12.56
C GLY A 366 -32.78 13.53 -11.49
N LEU A 367 -33.83 13.66 -10.69
CA LEU A 367 -33.83 14.44 -9.45
C LEU A 367 -33.07 13.68 -8.35
N GLY A 368 -32.52 14.39 -7.36
CA GLY A 368 -32.01 13.72 -6.16
C GLY A 368 -33.13 13.00 -5.41
N VAL A 369 -34.21 13.72 -5.08
CA VAL A 369 -35.42 13.19 -4.44
C VAL A 369 -36.66 13.71 -5.16
N ASN A 370 -37.49 12.79 -5.65
CA ASN A 370 -38.76 13.05 -6.32
C ASN A 370 -39.90 12.40 -5.53
N VAL A 371 -40.76 13.22 -4.94
CA VAL A 371 -41.92 12.77 -4.17
C VAL A 371 -43.19 13.06 -4.96
N ARG A 372 -43.89 11.99 -5.36
CA ARG A 372 -45.11 12.07 -6.18
C ARG A 372 -46.33 12.51 -5.39
N GLU A 373 -46.37 12.23 -4.08
CA GLU A 373 -47.38 12.74 -3.15
C GLU A 373 -46.82 13.93 -2.37
N ALA A 374 -47.16 15.15 -2.78
CA ALA A 374 -46.55 16.36 -2.24
C ALA A 374 -46.67 16.46 -0.71
N GLY A 375 -45.52 16.64 -0.03
CA GLY A 375 -45.41 16.76 1.42
C GLY A 375 -45.39 15.45 2.20
N ALA A 376 -45.48 14.29 1.53
CA ALA A 376 -45.49 13.00 2.20
C ALA A 376 -44.12 12.60 2.81
N VAL A 377 -43.02 13.14 2.26
CA VAL A 377 -41.66 12.89 2.74
C VAL A 377 -41.03 14.20 3.22
N THR A 378 -40.34 14.15 4.35
CA THR A 378 -39.46 15.23 4.81
C THR A 378 -38.00 14.88 4.49
N VAL A 379 -37.24 15.84 3.98
CA VAL A 379 -35.78 15.72 3.82
C VAL A 379 -35.11 16.62 4.85
N ALA A 380 -34.21 16.11 5.68
CA ALA A 380 -33.49 16.88 6.71
C ALA A 380 -32.03 16.46 6.80
N HIS A 381 -31.15 17.37 7.25
CA HIS A 381 -29.73 17.13 7.50
C HIS A 381 -29.01 16.37 6.38
N SER A 382 -29.42 16.59 5.13
CA SER A 382 -28.94 15.84 3.96
C SER A 382 -28.22 16.77 2.99
N ASP A 383 -27.25 16.23 2.25
CA ASP A 383 -26.55 16.93 1.18
C ASP A 383 -26.97 16.37 -0.17
N ILE A 384 -27.58 17.23 -1.00
CA ILE A 384 -28.17 16.84 -2.27
C ILE A 384 -27.72 17.81 -3.36
N TYR A 385 -26.80 17.36 -4.22
CA TYR A 385 -26.13 18.21 -5.22
C TYR A 385 -25.90 17.47 -6.55
N ASP A 386 -25.59 18.21 -7.62
CA ASP A 386 -25.20 17.66 -8.95
C ASP A 386 -26.10 16.56 -9.53
N ASN A 387 -27.41 16.60 -9.25
CA ASN A 387 -28.40 15.74 -9.90
C ASN A 387 -28.95 16.46 -11.15
N LEU A 388 -29.08 15.73 -12.27
CA LEU A 388 -29.30 16.32 -13.60
C LEU A 388 -30.59 17.16 -13.69
N LEU A 389 -31.67 16.72 -13.02
CA LEU A 389 -32.97 17.42 -13.05
C LEU A 389 -33.21 18.32 -11.82
N GLY A 390 -32.26 18.37 -10.88
CA GLY A 390 -32.34 19.18 -9.65
C GLY A 390 -32.29 18.36 -8.35
N GLY A 391 -32.24 19.05 -7.20
CA GLY A 391 -32.08 18.41 -5.89
C GLY A 391 -33.32 17.68 -5.39
N VAL A 392 -34.38 18.42 -5.04
CA VAL A 392 -35.58 17.86 -4.39
C VAL A 392 -36.85 18.44 -5.02
N ALA A 393 -37.84 17.58 -5.30
CA ALA A 393 -39.17 17.95 -5.74
C ALA A 393 -40.26 17.22 -4.93
N GLY A 394 -41.32 17.93 -4.56
CA GLY A 394 -42.48 17.36 -3.86
C GLY A 394 -42.29 17.06 -2.37
N ALA A 395 -41.04 16.99 -1.86
CA ALA A 395 -40.77 16.79 -0.44
C ALA A 395 -40.92 18.07 0.40
N SER A 396 -41.20 17.93 1.69
CA SER A 396 -41.05 18.99 2.67
C SER A 396 -39.57 19.18 3.05
N ALA A 397 -39.10 20.43 3.06
CA ALA A 397 -37.75 20.76 3.49
C ALA A 397 -37.69 20.86 5.02
N GLY A 398 -37.03 19.89 5.65
CA GLY A 398 -36.59 19.93 7.04
C GLY A 398 -35.32 20.76 7.24
N PRO A 399 -34.81 20.85 8.48
CA PRO A 399 -33.62 21.65 8.80
C PRO A 399 -32.33 21.03 8.27
N GLY A 400 -31.26 21.82 8.22
CA GLY A 400 -29.88 21.34 8.07
C GLY A 400 -29.50 20.74 6.72
N ASN A 401 -30.36 20.83 5.71
CA ASN A 401 -30.02 20.40 4.36
C ASN A 401 -29.01 21.35 3.72
N VAL A 402 -28.06 20.78 2.96
CA VAL A 402 -27.06 21.50 2.19
C VAL A 402 -27.04 20.99 0.75
N SER A 403 -26.31 21.70 -0.12
CA SER A 403 -26.14 21.35 -1.54
C SER A 403 -24.72 21.76 -1.92
N VAL A 404 -23.74 21.04 -1.38
CA VAL A 404 -22.31 21.32 -1.56
C VAL A 404 -21.64 20.05 -2.08
N ALA A 405 -20.77 20.18 -3.09
CA ALA A 405 -20.09 19.02 -3.61
C ALA A 405 -19.14 18.42 -2.54
N ALA A 406 -19.41 17.18 -2.14
CA ALA A 406 -18.55 16.44 -1.22
C ALA A 406 -17.29 15.94 -1.92
N GLN A 407 -16.23 15.77 -1.14
CA GLN A 407 -14.94 15.24 -1.57
C GLN A 407 -14.76 13.81 -1.07
N PHE A 408 -14.42 12.88 -1.96
CA PHE A 408 -14.33 11.46 -1.64
C PHE A 408 -12.91 10.91 -1.71
N GLU A 409 -12.66 9.83 -0.97
CA GLU A 409 -11.42 9.05 -1.04
C GLU A 409 -11.19 8.46 -2.44
N ASN A 410 -12.21 7.82 -3.05
CA ASN A 410 -12.12 7.26 -4.40
C ASN A 410 -13.50 7.03 -5.06
N GLU A 411 -14.15 8.12 -5.48
CA GLU A 411 -15.46 8.08 -6.15
C GLU A 411 -15.52 7.19 -7.42
N PRO A 412 -14.51 7.19 -8.33
CA PRO A 412 -14.54 6.32 -9.51
C PRO A 412 -14.63 4.83 -9.19
N GLU A 413 -14.07 4.38 -8.06
CA GLU A 413 -14.14 3.00 -7.58
C GLU A 413 -15.36 2.74 -6.68
N ASN A 414 -16.27 3.72 -6.53
CA ASN A 414 -17.45 3.69 -5.66
C ASN A 414 -17.14 3.71 -4.16
N ASP A 415 -15.96 4.20 -3.79
CA ASP A 415 -15.62 4.49 -2.40
C ASP A 415 -16.04 5.92 -2.06
N TYR A 416 -17.24 6.01 -1.47
CA TYR A 416 -17.86 7.28 -1.08
C TYR A 416 -17.56 7.68 0.37
N ARG A 417 -16.46 7.17 0.95
CA ARG A 417 -15.92 7.76 2.19
C ARG A 417 -15.47 9.17 1.89
N VAL A 418 -15.90 10.12 2.71
CA VAL A 418 -15.60 11.54 2.52
C VAL A 418 -14.20 11.88 3.04
N LEU A 419 -13.51 12.83 2.43
CA LEU A 419 -12.19 13.25 2.89
C LEU A 419 -12.28 14.00 4.23
N ALA A 420 -11.22 13.94 5.02
CA ALA A 420 -11.15 14.68 6.27
C ALA A 420 -11.24 16.19 6.02
N GLY A 421 -12.17 16.86 6.73
CA GLY A 421 -12.44 18.29 6.59
C GLY A 421 -13.49 18.63 5.52
N ASP A 422 -14.11 17.64 4.90
CA ASP A 422 -15.29 17.84 4.04
C ASP A 422 -16.47 18.42 4.83
N ALA A 423 -17.36 19.17 4.15
CA ALA A 423 -18.50 19.83 4.76
C ALA A 423 -19.56 18.86 5.30
N THR A 424 -19.53 17.60 4.86
CA THR A 424 -20.43 16.53 5.30
C THR A 424 -19.95 15.81 6.57
N VAL A 425 -18.71 16.06 7.01
CA VAL A 425 -18.16 15.54 8.26
C VAL A 425 -18.76 16.27 9.45
N ASP A 426 -19.22 15.54 10.46
CA ASP A 426 -19.87 16.03 11.69
C ASP A 426 -21.10 16.93 11.43
N ALA A 427 -21.79 16.71 10.30
CA ALA A 427 -22.81 17.62 9.78
C ALA A 427 -24.25 17.08 9.86
N GLY A 428 -24.44 15.79 10.17
CA GLY A 428 -25.74 15.12 10.23
C GLY A 428 -26.57 15.50 11.45
N ASP A 429 -27.79 15.01 11.53
CA ASP A 429 -28.79 15.35 12.54
C ASP A 429 -28.20 15.29 13.96
N PRO A 430 -28.31 16.36 14.77
CA PRO A 430 -27.85 16.33 16.15
C PRO A 430 -28.46 15.23 17.02
N ALA A 431 -29.61 14.66 16.61
CA ALA A 431 -30.25 13.53 17.28
C ALA A 431 -29.78 12.16 16.76
N SER A 432 -29.07 12.11 15.62
CA SER A 432 -28.58 10.86 15.05
C SER A 432 -27.44 10.26 15.88
N PRO A 433 -27.35 8.93 15.98
CA PRO A 433 -26.25 8.27 16.66
C PRO A 433 -24.95 8.50 15.89
N PHE A 434 -23.85 8.71 16.62
CA PHE A 434 -22.49 8.87 16.06
C PHE A 434 -21.43 8.08 16.84
N ALA A 435 -21.84 7.30 17.84
CA ALA A 435 -20.93 6.65 18.80
C ALA A 435 -19.99 5.62 18.17
N ASN A 436 -20.35 5.11 16.98
CA ASN A 436 -19.55 4.11 16.26
C ASN A 436 -18.50 4.74 15.34
N GLU A 437 -18.44 6.07 15.21
CA GLU A 437 -17.43 6.75 14.40
C GLU A 437 -16.06 6.79 15.11
N PRO A 438 -14.95 6.68 14.36
CA PRO A 438 -13.60 6.77 14.92
C PRO A 438 -13.35 8.10 15.63
N SER A 439 -12.64 8.04 16.77
CA SER A 439 -12.21 9.26 17.48
C SER A 439 -11.05 9.96 16.75
N PRO A 440 -11.03 11.31 16.68
CA PRO A 440 -12.09 12.22 17.13
C PRO A 440 -13.30 12.21 16.18
N ASN A 441 -14.52 12.26 16.71
CA ASN A 441 -15.79 12.09 15.97
C ASN A 441 -16.73 13.30 16.03
N GLY A 442 -16.21 14.47 16.43
CA GLY A 442 -16.89 15.78 16.35
C GLY A 442 -18.19 15.97 17.15
N GLY A 443 -18.74 14.92 17.75
CA GLY A 443 -20.01 14.95 18.49
C GLY A 443 -21.27 14.98 17.63
N ARG A 444 -21.17 14.74 16.31
CA ARG A 444 -22.30 14.65 15.37
C ARG A 444 -21.97 13.62 14.29
N VAL A 445 -23.01 12.97 13.74
CA VAL A 445 -22.81 11.96 12.72
C VAL A 445 -22.36 12.57 11.39
N ASN A 446 -21.53 11.87 10.64
CA ASN A 446 -21.23 12.21 9.25
C ASN A 446 -22.46 11.98 8.36
N ILE A 447 -22.69 12.85 7.38
CA ILE A 447 -23.74 12.65 6.36
C ILE A 447 -23.28 11.54 5.39
N GLY A 448 -24.21 10.65 4.99
CA GLY A 448 -23.97 9.57 4.04
C GLY A 448 -23.80 8.19 4.68
N ALA A 449 -23.62 7.17 3.83
CA ALA A 449 -23.64 5.75 4.19
C ALA A 449 -22.64 5.35 5.29
N PHE A 450 -21.51 6.05 5.39
CA PHE A 450 -20.45 5.72 6.33
C PHE A 450 -20.63 6.35 7.72
N GLY A 451 -21.57 7.28 7.91
CA GLY A 451 -21.82 7.90 9.22
C GLY A 451 -22.25 6.88 10.27
N ASN A 452 -21.85 7.04 11.53
CA ASN A 452 -22.09 6.07 12.61
C ASN A 452 -21.58 4.65 12.28
N THR A 453 -20.48 4.54 11.55
CA THR A 453 -19.77 3.27 11.30
C THR A 453 -18.30 3.39 11.66
N ALA A 454 -17.62 2.26 11.85
CA ALA A 454 -16.17 2.23 12.11
C ALA A 454 -15.32 2.74 10.92
N TRP A 455 -15.94 2.95 9.75
CA TRP A 455 -15.29 3.47 8.54
C TRP A 455 -15.62 4.94 8.28
N ALA A 456 -16.33 5.60 9.21
CA ALA A 456 -16.56 7.03 9.15
C ALA A 456 -15.23 7.79 9.21
N THR A 457 -15.16 8.89 8.46
CA THR A 457 -13.99 9.78 8.47
C THR A 457 -13.92 10.51 9.80
N ALA A 458 -12.76 10.44 10.46
CA ALA A 458 -12.53 11.15 11.72
C ALA A 458 -12.47 12.67 11.50
N THR A 459 -12.91 13.43 12.50
CA THR A 459 -12.76 14.89 12.57
C THR A 459 -11.29 15.27 12.46
N LEU A 460 -11.01 16.39 11.81
CA LEU A 460 -9.67 16.99 11.89
C LEU A 460 -9.40 17.47 13.33
N SER A 461 -8.44 16.85 14.01
CA SER A 461 -7.96 17.40 15.28
C SER A 461 -7.33 18.78 15.03
N PRO A 462 -7.63 19.80 15.86
CA PRO A 462 -6.88 21.05 15.79
C PRO A 462 -5.41 20.72 16.10
N ALA A 463 -4.51 21.15 15.21
CA ALA A 463 -3.08 21.04 15.44
C ALA A 463 -2.76 21.63 16.83
N ALA A 464 -2.00 20.89 17.65
CA ALA A 464 -1.56 21.34 18.95
C ALA A 464 -0.94 22.75 18.82
N GLY A 465 -1.65 23.74 19.34
CA GLY A 465 -1.30 25.14 19.18
C GLY A 465 0.01 25.46 19.86
N THR A 466 1.01 25.87 19.09
CA THR A 466 2.10 26.68 19.60
C THR A 466 1.53 28.07 19.86
N ALA A 467 1.19 28.36 21.11
CA ALA A 467 0.79 29.69 21.55
C ALA A 467 1.95 30.67 21.30
N VAL A 468 1.81 31.54 20.30
CA VAL A 468 2.65 32.72 20.16
C VAL A 468 1.81 33.93 20.52
N SER A 469 2.24 34.57 21.60
CA SER A 469 1.70 35.80 22.19
C SER A 469 1.43 36.88 21.15
N THR A 470 0.23 37.44 21.22
CA THR A 470 -0.22 38.60 20.43
C THR A 470 0.52 39.88 20.84
N SER A 471 1.14 40.54 19.87
CA SER A 471 1.34 42.00 19.91
C SER A 471 0.89 42.59 18.56
N ALA A 472 -0.03 43.54 18.66
CA ALA A 472 -0.74 44.18 17.57
C ALA A 472 0.18 44.91 16.56
N GLY A 473 -0.22 44.87 15.28
CA GLY A 473 0.33 45.67 14.20
C GLY A 473 -0.49 45.48 12.92
N SER A 474 -1.08 46.56 12.42
CA SER A 474 -2.06 46.63 11.35
C SER A 474 -1.53 46.31 9.95
N SER A 475 -2.49 46.19 9.02
CA SER A 475 -2.44 46.31 7.55
C SER A 475 -2.07 45.07 6.76
N GLY A 476 -2.94 44.78 5.78
CA GLY A 476 -3.05 43.49 5.12
C GLY A 476 -2.07 43.25 3.98
N ASP A 477 -1.98 41.99 3.60
CA ASP A 477 -1.70 41.59 2.22
C ASP A 477 -2.15 40.13 2.02
N SER A 478 -2.87 39.93 0.95
CA SER A 478 -3.24 38.66 0.36
C SER A 478 -2.02 37.98 -0.24
N SER A 479 -1.34 37.08 0.48
CA SER A 479 -0.58 35.97 -0.11
C SER A 479 0.11 35.09 0.93
N ARG A 480 -0.31 33.82 1.05
CA ARG A 480 0.45 32.60 1.45
C ARG A 480 -0.59 31.48 1.68
N ALA A 481 -0.51 30.28 1.12
CA ALA A 481 0.64 29.55 0.62
C ALA A 481 0.22 28.59 -0.50
N ASN A 482 0.79 28.76 -1.70
CA ASN A 482 0.69 27.79 -2.80
C ASN A 482 2.05 27.72 -3.50
N LYS A 483 2.99 26.95 -2.93
CA LYS A 483 4.43 27.03 -3.21
C LYS A 483 5.10 25.73 -2.66
N TYR A 484 5.76 24.81 -3.38
CA TYR A 484 6.34 24.77 -4.72
C TYR A 484 6.58 23.30 -5.15
N CYS A 485 6.31 22.93 -6.41
CA CYS A 485 6.86 21.70 -7.02
C CYS A 485 7.23 21.98 -8.50
N VAL A 486 8.43 21.59 -8.90
CA VAL A 486 9.07 21.98 -10.18
C VAL A 486 8.35 21.38 -11.39
N VAL A 487 7.87 20.14 -11.28
CA VAL A 487 7.10 19.47 -12.33
C VAL A 487 5.68 20.03 -12.44
N ALA A 488 5.13 20.57 -11.35
CA ALA A 488 3.76 21.07 -11.27
C ALA A 488 3.55 22.44 -11.93
N THR A 489 4.60 23.26 -12.04
CA THR A 489 4.47 24.61 -12.64
C THR A 489 4.61 24.57 -14.18
N ALA A 490 5.13 23.49 -14.74
CA ALA A 490 5.37 23.34 -16.17
C ALA A 490 4.28 22.53 -16.92
N SER A 491 3.42 21.80 -16.19
CA SER A 491 2.45 20.83 -16.75
C SER A 491 0.97 21.21 -16.54
N PHE A 492 0.68 22.39 -16.00
CA PHE A 492 -0.69 22.87 -15.88
C PHE A 492 -1.27 23.14 -17.29
N GLY A 493 -2.18 22.26 -17.75
CA GLY A 493 -2.84 22.34 -19.05
C GLY A 493 -2.26 21.46 -20.17
N SER A 494 -1.44 20.44 -19.90
CA SER A 494 -0.96 19.48 -20.92
C SER A 494 -1.66 18.10 -20.85
N PRO A 495 -1.61 17.29 -21.94
CA PRO A 495 -2.19 15.94 -21.97
C PRO A 495 -1.62 14.93 -20.96
N ASP A 496 -0.52 15.26 -20.26
CA ASP A 496 0.17 14.38 -19.31
C ASP A 496 -0.27 14.58 -17.83
N GLN A 497 -1.35 15.35 -17.59
CA GLN A 497 -1.88 15.64 -16.24
C GLN A 497 -2.16 14.38 -15.42
N THR A 498 -2.65 13.30 -16.06
CA THR A 498 -2.92 12.01 -15.40
C THR A 498 -1.66 11.33 -14.89
N ARG A 499 -0.54 11.43 -15.62
CA ARG A 499 0.75 10.85 -15.21
C ARG A 499 1.38 11.65 -14.06
N VAL A 500 1.24 12.98 -14.08
CA VAL A 500 1.71 13.83 -12.98
C VAL A 500 0.87 13.62 -11.71
N ALA A 501 -0.43 13.36 -11.84
CA ALA A 501 -1.28 12.98 -10.72
C ALA A 501 -0.89 11.61 -10.13
N ALA A 502 -0.63 10.60 -10.96
CA ALA A 502 -0.15 9.29 -10.52
C ALA A 502 1.20 9.35 -9.79
N LEU A 503 2.13 10.20 -10.25
CA LEU A 503 3.41 10.40 -9.56
C LEU A 503 3.25 11.14 -8.21
N ARG A 504 2.26 12.04 -8.07
CA ARG A 504 1.92 12.64 -6.77
C ARG A 504 1.34 11.61 -5.82
N GLU A 505 0.45 10.76 -6.32
CA GLU A 505 -0.13 9.69 -5.54
C GLU A 505 0.93 8.70 -5.05
N MET A 506 1.89 8.31 -5.91
CA MET A 506 3.02 7.48 -5.51
C MET A 506 3.91 8.17 -4.46
N ARG A 507 4.21 9.46 -4.63
CA ARG A 507 4.96 10.24 -3.63
C ARG A 507 4.23 10.26 -2.29
N ASP A 508 2.93 10.52 -2.31
CA ASP A 508 2.16 10.79 -1.10
C ASP A 508 1.72 9.51 -0.37
N ARG A 509 1.43 8.42 -1.11
CA ARG A 509 1.02 7.11 -0.55
C ARG A 509 2.17 6.14 -0.30
N VAL A 510 3.27 6.22 -1.06
CA VAL A 510 4.36 5.24 -0.98
C VAL A 510 5.63 5.82 -0.37
N LEU A 511 6.05 7.03 -0.81
CA LEU A 511 7.34 7.59 -0.38
C LEU A 511 7.24 8.37 0.94
N ASN A 512 6.23 9.21 1.12
CA ASN A 512 6.10 10.06 2.31
C ASN A 512 5.80 9.30 3.62
N PRO A 513 5.10 8.15 3.64
CA PRO A 513 4.93 7.37 4.87
C PRO A 513 6.21 6.66 5.34
N LEU A 514 7.18 6.45 4.45
CA LEU A 514 8.47 5.85 4.79
C LEU A 514 9.48 6.94 5.20
N PRO A 515 10.15 6.86 6.37
CA PRO A 515 11.11 7.88 6.80
C PRO A 515 12.23 8.17 5.79
N SER A 516 12.71 7.14 5.08
CA SER A 516 13.72 7.27 4.01
C SER A 516 13.16 7.88 2.73
N GLY A 517 11.90 7.58 2.40
CA GLY A 517 11.20 8.16 1.25
C GLY A 517 10.88 9.63 1.45
N ALA A 518 10.41 10.03 2.64
CA ALA A 518 10.19 11.42 3.01
C ALA A 518 11.50 12.25 2.95
N LEU A 519 12.62 11.66 3.40
CA LEU A 519 13.94 12.30 3.32
C LEU A 519 14.41 12.48 1.85
N ALA A 520 14.19 11.47 0.99
CA ALA A 520 14.52 11.56 -0.42
C ALA A 520 13.66 12.61 -1.16
N VAL A 521 12.36 12.66 -0.87
CA VAL A 521 11.42 13.67 -1.41
C VAL A 521 11.84 15.08 -0.95
N ALA A 522 12.13 15.28 0.33
CA ALA A 522 12.59 16.57 0.85
C ALA A 522 13.94 17.00 0.24
N THR A 523 14.85 16.05 0.00
CA THR A 523 16.14 16.33 -0.65
C THR A 523 15.95 16.75 -2.11
N TYR A 524 15.09 16.05 -2.85
CA TYR A 524 14.71 16.39 -4.22
C TYR A 524 14.05 17.77 -4.31
N GLU A 525 13.08 18.06 -3.45
CA GLU A 525 12.35 19.34 -3.46
C GLU A 525 13.27 20.53 -3.11
N ASN A 526 14.20 20.34 -2.15
CA ASN A 526 15.20 21.35 -1.81
C ASN A 526 16.23 21.57 -2.92
N ALA A 527 16.67 20.51 -3.60
CA ALA A 527 17.61 20.60 -4.73
C ALA A 527 16.96 21.24 -5.97
N ALA A 528 15.66 21.04 -6.17
CA ALA A 528 14.95 21.52 -7.36
C ALA A 528 14.37 22.94 -7.21
N ALA A 529 14.17 23.43 -5.98
CA ALA A 529 13.61 24.75 -5.69
C ALA A 529 14.34 25.95 -6.34
N PRO A 530 15.68 25.99 -6.48
CA PRO A 530 16.38 27.07 -7.18
C PRO A 530 16.08 27.08 -8.69
N VAL A 531 16.01 25.89 -9.30
CA VAL A 531 15.78 25.71 -10.75
C VAL A 531 14.35 26.10 -11.12
N ALA A 532 13.35 25.70 -10.33
CA ALA A 532 11.95 26.10 -10.55
C ALA A 532 11.73 27.62 -10.46
N ARG A 533 12.49 28.29 -9.60
CA ARG A 533 12.38 29.74 -9.39
C ARG A 533 12.87 30.52 -10.61
N GLU A 534 13.81 29.98 -11.38
CA GLU A 534 14.30 30.58 -12.62
C GLU A 534 13.46 30.21 -13.85
N VAL A 535 13.01 28.95 -13.95
CA VAL A 535 12.09 28.53 -15.02
C VAL A 535 10.75 29.28 -14.94
N GLY A 536 10.25 29.53 -13.73
CA GLY A 536 8.99 30.24 -13.52
C GLY A 536 8.99 31.72 -13.93
N LYS A 537 10.16 32.31 -14.20
CA LYS A 537 10.29 33.73 -14.59
C LYS A 537 10.36 33.93 -16.11
N SER A 538 10.46 32.87 -16.90
CA SER A 538 10.66 32.95 -18.36
C SER A 538 9.67 32.07 -19.12
N GLU A 539 8.87 32.68 -20.00
CA GLU A 539 7.99 31.95 -20.92
C GLU A 539 8.78 31.07 -21.90
N VAL A 540 9.99 31.50 -22.30
CA VAL A 540 10.88 30.76 -23.19
C VAL A 540 11.39 29.48 -22.52
N LEU A 541 11.79 29.55 -21.23
CA LEU A 541 12.23 28.37 -20.48
C LEU A 541 11.08 27.39 -20.22
N ARG A 542 9.87 27.90 -19.94
CA ARG A 542 8.66 27.06 -19.84
C ARG A 542 8.30 26.39 -21.16
N ALA A 543 8.52 27.03 -22.30
CA ALA A 543 8.30 26.43 -23.61
C ALA A 543 9.31 25.31 -23.91
N LEU A 544 10.61 25.55 -23.66
CA LEU A 544 11.68 24.56 -23.84
C LEU A 544 11.49 23.32 -22.96
N MET A 545 11.05 23.49 -21.70
CA MET A 545 10.80 22.39 -20.79
C MET A 545 9.60 21.53 -21.23
N ARG A 546 8.57 22.15 -21.82
CA ARG A 546 7.41 21.45 -22.40
C ARG A 546 7.80 20.65 -23.64
N ASP A 547 8.66 21.19 -24.49
CA ASP A 547 9.17 20.52 -25.70
C ASP A 547 10.08 19.32 -25.35
N TRP A 548 10.94 19.47 -24.33
CA TRP A 548 11.79 18.39 -23.83
C TRP A 548 10.99 17.21 -23.25
N ILE A 549 9.93 17.49 -22.49
CA ILE A 549 9.02 16.46 -21.94
C ILE A 549 8.23 15.78 -23.07
N GLY A 550 7.81 16.54 -24.09
CA GLY A 550 7.12 15.99 -25.27
C GLY A 550 8.00 15.13 -26.18
N GLY A 551 9.33 15.33 -26.16
CA GLY A 551 10.32 14.58 -26.94
C GLY A 551 10.78 13.25 -26.33
N LEU A 552 10.39 12.93 -25.10
CA LEU A 552 10.69 11.67 -24.40
C LEU A 552 9.66 10.55 -24.68
N ARG A 553 8.92 10.65 -25.80
CA ARG A 553 7.94 9.65 -26.24
C ARG A 553 8.56 8.34 -26.69
#